data_AF-A0A0Q5Z5G7-F1
#
_entry.id   AF-A0A0Q5Z5G7-F1
#
_cell.length_a   1.000
_cell.length_b   1.000
_cell.length_c   1.000
_cell.angle_alpha   90.00
_cell.angle_beta   90.00
_cell.angle_gamma   90.00
#
_symmetry.space_group_name_H-M   'P 1'
#
loop_
_entity.id
_entity.type
_entity.pdbx_description
1 polymer ?
#
loop_
_entity_poly.entity_id
_entity_poly.type
_entity_poly.pdbx_seq_one_letter_code
_entity_poly.pdbx_strand_id
1 'polypeptide(L)'
;MKRRLLPAGLLGAVVAFGGLDSQPLGGVPAMAKKANSDASGGGSSTAGRAPSMPMARDPAAAVAEEYEAARRKGTREAFELFIARHGDSPLAEQARAELKRLSR
;
A
#
# COMPACT_ATOMS: atom_id res chain seq x y z
N MET A 1 36.53 15.38 -28.18
CA MET A 1 35.57 16.41 -27.74
C MET A 1 34.23 16.19 -28.45
N LYS A 2 33.11 16.51 -27.76
CA LYS A 2 31.68 16.43 -28.17
C LYS A 2 30.92 15.17 -27.67
N ARG A 3 30.44 15.22 -26.42
CA ARG A 3 29.38 14.32 -25.91
C ARG A 3 28.05 15.07 -25.98
N ARG A 4 27.05 14.40 -26.57
CA ARG A 4 25.74 14.95 -26.95
C ARG A 4 24.86 15.15 -25.72
N LEU A 5 24.06 16.22 -25.75
CA LEU A 5 23.18 16.69 -24.69
C LEU A 5 21.99 15.75 -24.44
N LEU A 6 21.60 15.63 -23.17
CA LEU A 6 20.36 15.03 -22.68
C LEU A 6 19.18 16.02 -22.85
N PRO A 7 17.94 15.54 -23.06
CA PRO A 7 16.75 16.22 -22.55
C PRO A 7 16.01 15.30 -21.55
N ALA A 8 15.88 15.71 -20.28
CA ALA A 8 14.87 16.63 -19.76
C ALA A 8 13.52 15.91 -19.55
N GLY A 9 13.21 15.67 -18.28
CA GLY A 9 12.03 14.95 -17.82
C GLY A 9 10.72 15.67 -18.10
N LEU A 10 9.66 14.89 -18.26
CA LEU A 10 8.30 15.37 -18.32
C LEU A 10 7.60 15.07 -17.00
N LEU A 11 7.05 16.13 -16.40
CA LEU A 11 6.28 16.13 -15.17
C LEU A 11 5.07 15.18 -15.22
N GLY A 12 4.81 14.54 -14.07
CA GLY A 12 3.57 13.84 -13.79
C GLY A 12 2.41 14.80 -13.51
N ALA A 13 1.22 14.40 -13.95
CA ALA A 13 -0.04 15.05 -13.62
C ALA A 13 -0.81 14.16 -12.62
N VAL A 14 -1.03 14.67 -11.41
CA VAL A 14 -1.95 14.13 -10.40
C VAL A 14 -3.31 14.80 -10.60
N VAL A 15 -4.37 14.02 -10.74
CA VAL A 15 -5.75 14.54 -10.76
C VAL A 15 -6.61 13.83 -9.72
N ALA A 16 -6.96 14.64 -8.71
CA ALA A 16 -8.18 14.77 -7.91
C ALA A 16 -9.04 13.54 -7.59
N PHE A 17 -9.09 13.25 -6.28
CA PHE A 17 -10.14 12.51 -5.59
C PHE A 17 -11.37 13.42 -5.46
N GLY A 18 -12.48 13.08 -6.12
CA GLY A 18 -13.77 13.76 -6.02
C GLY A 18 -14.87 12.74 -5.75
N GLY A 19 -15.60 12.91 -4.66
CA GLY A 19 -16.75 12.08 -4.32
C GLY A 19 -17.01 11.97 -2.82
N LEU A 20 -17.18 13.12 -2.15
CA LEU A 20 -17.78 13.18 -0.81
C LEU A 20 -19.29 13.39 -1.01
N ASP A 21 -20.01 12.34 -1.39
CA ASP A 21 -21.48 12.38 -1.42
C ASP A 21 -22.01 12.13 -0.02
N SER A 22 -22.04 13.22 0.74
CA SER A 22 -22.82 13.35 1.96
C SER A 22 -24.27 13.62 1.55
N GLN A 23 -25.12 12.59 1.46
CA GLN A 23 -26.57 12.80 1.48
C GLN A 23 -27.11 12.58 2.90
N PRO A 24 -27.68 13.63 3.52
CA PRO A 24 -28.42 13.51 4.76
C PRO A 24 -29.93 13.42 4.48
N LEU A 25 -30.67 13.01 5.52
CA LEU A 25 -32.10 13.24 5.73
C LEU A 25 -33.09 12.30 5.04
N GLY A 26 -33.78 11.52 5.88
CA GLY A 26 -35.19 11.19 5.65
C GLY A 26 -35.50 9.71 5.68
N GLY A 27 -35.79 9.17 6.87
CA GLY A 27 -36.37 7.84 6.97
C GLY A 27 -36.36 7.32 8.40
N VAL A 28 -37.34 7.70 9.19
CA VAL A 28 -37.65 7.03 10.46
C VAL A 28 -38.09 5.58 10.19
N PRO A 29 -37.40 4.54 10.67
CA PRO A 29 -38.00 3.21 10.66
C PRO A 29 -39.02 3.13 11.79
N ALA A 30 -40.26 2.91 11.37
CA ALA A 30 -41.41 2.67 12.21
C ALA A 30 -41.13 1.55 13.24
N MET A 31 -41.63 1.81 14.44
CA MET A 31 -41.55 1.01 15.65
C MET A 31 -42.20 -0.38 15.44
N ALA A 32 -41.39 -1.40 15.11
CA ALA A 32 -41.83 -2.79 15.12
C ALA A 32 -41.53 -3.43 16.49
N LYS A 33 -42.55 -3.34 17.33
CA LYS A 33 -42.75 -4.07 18.60
C LYS A 33 -42.37 -5.55 18.52
N LYS A 34 -41.37 -5.99 19.28
CA LYS A 34 -41.40 -7.28 20.00
C LYS A 34 -40.30 -7.31 21.06
N ALA A 35 -40.70 -7.33 22.32
CA ALA A 35 -39.84 -7.68 23.44
C ALA A 35 -39.58 -9.18 23.44
N ASN A 36 -38.31 -9.58 23.61
CA ASN A 36 -37.96 -10.72 24.46
C ASN A 36 -36.57 -10.47 25.03
N SER A 37 -36.54 -10.13 26.31
CA SER A 37 -35.32 -10.13 27.12
C SER A 37 -34.98 -11.58 27.45
N ASP A 38 -33.75 -12.00 27.21
CA ASP A 38 -32.94 -12.49 28.33
C ASP A 38 -31.46 -12.34 28.02
N ALA A 39 -30.78 -11.78 29.01
CA ALA A 39 -29.37 -11.44 28.96
C ALA A 39 -28.52 -12.70 29.13
N SER A 40 -27.50 -12.84 28.28
CA SER A 40 -26.23 -13.33 28.79
C SER A 40 -25.11 -12.46 28.22
N GLY A 41 -24.48 -11.75 29.14
CA GLY A 41 -23.47 -10.75 28.86
C GLY A 41 -22.18 -11.36 28.34
N GLY A 42 -21.70 -10.75 27.27
CA GLY A 42 -20.31 -10.78 26.83
C GLY A 42 -20.04 -9.46 26.13
N GLY A 43 -20.13 -8.38 26.90
CA GLY A 43 -19.97 -7.02 26.40
C GLY A 43 -18.57 -6.81 25.82
N SER A 44 -18.53 -6.52 24.52
CA SER A 44 -17.58 -5.58 23.94
C SER A 44 -18.28 -4.96 22.74
N SER A 45 -19.17 -4.00 23.01
CA SER A 45 -18.80 -2.59 22.89
C SER A 45 -18.27 -2.29 21.49
N THR A 46 -19.21 -2.11 20.57
CA THR A 46 -19.05 -1.34 19.32
C THR A 46 -18.85 0.14 19.70
N ALA A 47 -17.76 0.45 20.38
CA ALA A 47 -17.17 1.78 20.42
C ALA A 47 -16.08 1.77 19.35
N GLY A 48 -16.11 2.75 18.43
CA GLY A 48 -15.27 2.81 17.23
C GLY A 48 -13.89 2.17 17.43
N ARG A 49 -13.73 0.94 16.93
CA ARG A 49 -12.44 0.26 16.93
C ARG A 49 -11.57 1.10 16.01
N ALA A 50 -10.71 1.93 16.61
CA ALA A 50 -9.62 2.55 15.87
C ALA A 50 -8.96 1.43 15.04
N PRO A 51 -8.71 1.63 13.74
CA PRO A 51 -8.12 0.59 12.90
C PRO A 51 -6.89 0.09 13.65
N SER A 52 -6.92 -1.18 14.06
CA SER A 52 -5.78 -1.76 14.76
C SER A 52 -4.65 -1.73 13.76
N MET A 53 -3.67 -0.85 13.98
CA MET A 53 -2.54 -0.75 13.08
C MET A 53 -1.92 -2.14 12.96
N PRO A 54 -1.63 -2.60 11.73
CA PRO A 54 -0.99 -3.89 11.55
C PRO A 54 0.27 -3.91 12.42
N MET A 55 0.47 -5.01 13.16
CA MET A 55 1.68 -5.20 13.94
C MET A 55 2.89 -4.95 13.03
N ALA A 56 3.86 -4.19 13.53
CA ALA A 56 5.10 -3.94 12.80
C ALA A 56 5.70 -5.30 12.42
N ARG A 57 5.72 -5.60 11.12
CA ARG A 57 6.33 -6.83 10.62
C ARG A 57 7.84 -6.77 10.86
N ASP A 58 8.46 -7.93 10.95
CA ASP A 58 9.91 -8.02 10.95
C ASP A 58 10.49 -7.26 9.73
N PRO A 59 11.46 -6.35 9.95
CA PRO A 59 11.94 -5.49 8.88
C PRO A 59 12.62 -6.29 7.77
N ALA A 60 13.31 -7.39 8.09
CA ALA A 60 13.94 -8.22 7.08
C ALA A 60 12.88 -8.96 6.23
N ALA A 61 11.81 -9.43 6.86
CA ALA A 61 10.68 -10.03 6.14
C ALA A 61 9.99 -9.03 5.20
N ALA A 62 9.83 -7.77 5.62
CA ALA A 62 9.25 -6.73 4.77
C ALA A 62 10.12 -6.43 3.53
N VAL A 63 11.45 -6.36 3.71
CA VAL A 63 12.39 -6.18 2.59
C VAL A 63 12.35 -7.37 1.62
N ALA A 64 12.30 -8.60 2.14
CA ALA A 64 12.20 -9.79 1.31
C ALA A 64 10.90 -9.81 0.48
N GLU A 65 9.77 -9.43 1.06
CA GLU A 65 8.49 -9.33 0.35
C GLU A 65 8.54 -8.29 -0.78
N GLU A 66 9.14 -7.11 -0.53
CA GLU A 66 9.33 -6.10 -1.57
C GLU A 66 10.26 -6.56 -2.69
N TYR A 67 11.34 -7.30 -2.37
CA TYR A 67 12.22 -7.87 -3.37
C TYR A 67 11.49 -8.90 -4.24
N GLU A 68 10.71 -9.80 -3.64
CA GLU A 68 9.90 -10.76 -4.38
C GLU A 68 8.82 -10.05 -5.22
N ALA A 69 8.25 -8.94 -4.74
CA ALA A 69 7.37 -8.11 -5.55
C ALA A 69 8.10 -7.52 -6.78
N ALA A 70 9.35 -7.09 -6.63
CA ALA A 70 10.17 -6.63 -7.76
C ALA A 70 10.48 -7.77 -8.74
N ARG A 71 10.86 -8.95 -8.23
CA ARG A 71 11.12 -10.14 -9.06
C ARG A 71 9.91 -10.60 -9.84
N ARG A 72 8.73 -10.62 -9.21
CA ARG A 72 7.45 -10.96 -9.89
C ARG A 72 7.13 -9.99 -11.02
N LYS A 73 7.45 -8.71 -10.86
CA LYS A 73 7.31 -7.71 -11.94
C LYS A 73 8.34 -7.93 -13.03
N GLY A 74 9.58 -8.25 -12.66
CA GLY A 74 10.65 -8.58 -13.60
C GLY A 74 11.06 -7.43 -14.53
N THR A 75 10.75 -6.18 -14.16
CA THR A 75 11.09 -5.00 -14.95
C THR A 75 12.26 -4.25 -14.35
N ARG A 76 12.96 -3.48 -15.18
CA ARG A 76 14.09 -2.66 -14.78
C ARG A 76 13.70 -1.68 -13.68
N GLU A 77 12.58 -1.00 -13.87
CA GLU A 77 12.04 0.02 -12.97
C GLU A 77 11.68 -0.57 -11.59
N ALA A 78 11.22 -1.83 -11.55
CA ALA A 78 10.88 -2.50 -10.30
C ALA A 78 12.14 -2.80 -9.46
N PHE A 79 13.22 -3.25 -10.09
CA PHE A 79 14.49 -3.48 -9.41
C PHE A 79 15.17 -2.17 -9.01
N GLU A 80 15.14 -1.14 -9.87
CA GLU A 80 15.66 0.20 -9.53
C GLU A 80 14.95 0.79 -8.32
N LEU A 81 13.62 0.68 -8.25
CA LEU A 81 12.83 1.15 -7.12
C LEU A 81 13.18 0.41 -5.83
N PHE A 82 13.36 -0.91 -5.90
CA PHE A 82 13.80 -1.71 -4.76
C PHE A 82 15.18 -1.26 -4.26
N ILE A 83 16.15 -1.08 -5.16
CA ILE A 83 17.51 -0.62 -4.81
C ILE A 83 17.48 0.80 -4.22
N ALA A 84 16.62 1.69 -4.74
CA ALA A 84 16.48 3.05 -4.22
C ALA A 84 15.95 3.09 -2.77
N ARG A 85 15.15 2.11 -2.36
CA ARG A 85 14.60 2.00 -1.00
C ARG A 85 15.49 1.21 -0.06
N HIS A 86 16.03 0.10 -0.55
CA HIS A 86 16.68 -0.95 0.24
C HIS A 86 18.12 -1.19 -0.21
N GLY A 87 18.84 -0.13 -0.60
CA GLY A 87 20.17 -0.21 -1.21
C GLY A 87 21.25 -0.83 -0.33
N ASP A 88 21.09 -0.77 0.99
CA ASP A 88 22.00 -1.36 1.98
C ASP A 88 21.60 -2.79 2.38
N SER A 89 20.47 -3.30 1.85
CA SER A 89 20.02 -4.65 2.17
C SER A 89 20.89 -5.71 1.48
N PRO A 90 21.05 -6.91 2.06
CA PRO A 90 21.76 -8.01 1.40
C PRO A 90 21.11 -8.44 0.07
N LEU A 91 19.82 -8.14 -0.13
CA LEU A 91 19.09 -8.41 -1.36
C LEU A 91 19.35 -7.37 -2.46
N ALA A 92 19.91 -6.20 -2.12
CA ALA A 92 20.22 -5.15 -3.10
C ALA A 92 21.21 -5.63 -4.16
N GLU A 93 22.22 -6.42 -3.77
CA GLU A 93 23.19 -6.99 -4.70
C GLU A 93 22.54 -7.95 -5.70
N GLN A 94 21.56 -8.74 -5.25
CA GLN A 94 20.79 -9.61 -6.14
C GLN A 94 19.92 -8.79 -7.11
N ALA A 95 19.25 -7.74 -6.63
CA ALA A 95 18.48 -6.82 -7.48
C ALA A 95 19.36 -6.14 -8.54
N ARG A 96 20.59 -5.74 -8.18
CA ARG A 96 21.57 -5.16 -9.13
C ARG A 96 21.98 -6.16 -10.21
N ALA A 97 22.15 -7.44 -9.85
CA ALA A 97 22.46 -8.50 -10.80
C ALA A 97 21.30 -8.73 -11.80
N GLU A 98 20.06 -8.77 -11.32
CA GLU A 98 18.86 -8.87 -12.18
C GLU A 98 18.71 -7.65 -13.09
N LEU A 99 18.96 -6.44 -12.56
CA LEU A 99 18.95 -5.21 -13.34
C LEU A 99 19.95 -5.26 -14.50
N LYS A 100 21.17 -5.75 -14.24
CA LYS A 100 22.19 -5.93 -15.27
C LYS A 100 21.76 -6.94 -16.33
N ARG A 101 21.07 -8.02 -15.94
CA ARG A 101 20.53 -9.03 -16.86
C ARG A 101 19.47 -8.45 -17.80
N LEU A 102 18.61 -7.57 -17.30
CA LEU A 102 17.57 -6.91 -18.10
C LEU A 102 18.11 -5.81 -19.04
N SER A 103 19.29 -5.25 -18.73
CA SER A 103 19.90 -4.19 -19.55
C SER A 103 20.68 -4.68 -20.77
N ARG A 104 20.84 -6.01 -20.91
CA ARG A 104 21.58 -6.67 -21.99
C ARG A 104 20.66 -6.93 -23.18
#